data_AF-A0A183G148-F1
#
_entry.id   AF-A0A183G148-F1
#
_cell.length_a   1.000
_cell.length_b   1.000
_cell.length_c   1.000
_cell.angle_alpha   90.00
_cell.angle_beta   90.00
_cell.angle_gamma   90.00
#
_symmetry.space_group_name_H-M   'P 1'
#
loop_
_entity.id
_entity.type
_entity.pdbx_description
1 polymer ?
#
loop_
_entity_poly.entity_id
_entity_poly.type
_entity_poly.pdbx_seq_one_letter_code
_entity_poly.pdbx_strand_id
1 'polypeptide(L)'
;MVTSWDDRAVEVEVPINIALVKYWGKRDENLIIPINNSLSLNIDEVFARTRVRCSCRIAADSVMINDSVMNLEEKKNRRFPKFFDYARSLIKKHKLGAESGDKSEAVCRFEVCSTTNFPVGAGLASSAAGFAAIAFAIGTMFRIPAEEVSRLARRGNTVTWQPQRFCIVC
;
A
#
# COMPACT_ATOMS: atom_id res chain seq x y z
N MET A 1 -18.21 -18.48 20.87
CA MET A 1 -17.01 -17.67 21.14
C MET A 1 -16.67 -16.92 19.87
N VAL A 2 -16.97 -15.62 19.82
CA VAL A 2 -16.80 -14.78 18.63
C VAL A 2 -15.31 -14.47 18.49
N THR A 3 -14.66 -14.97 17.45
CA THR A 3 -13.28 -14.61 17.10
C THR A 3 -13.25 -13.12 16.76
N SER A 4 -12.78 -12.28 17.68
CA SER A 4 -12.65 -10.85 17.42
C SER A 4 -11.61 -10.65 16.31
N TRP A 5 -11.97 -9.84 15.31
CA TRP A 5 -11.17 -9.57 14.12
C TRP A 5 -9.95 -8.67 14.41
N ASP A 6 -9.52 -8.59 15.66
CA ASP A 6 -8.69 -7.52 16.20
C ASP A 6 -7.22 -7.64 15.85
N ASP A 7 -6.76 -8.73 15.24
CA ASP A 7 -5.35 -8.88 14.91
C ASP A 7 -5.14 -9.73 13.65
N ARG A 8 -5.00 -9.06 12.50
CA ARG A 8 -4.69 -9.72 11.22
C ARG A 8 -3.30 -9.33 10.76
N ALA A 9 -2.55 -10.30 10.26
CA ALA A 9 -1.28 -10.07 9.57
C ALA A 9 -1.28 -10.77 8.21
N VAL A 10 -0.75 -10.10 7.20
CA VAL A 10 -0.60 -10.62 5.84
C VAL A 10 0.78 -10.24 5.36
N GLU A 11 1.49 -11.21 4.80
CA GLU A 11 2.80 -11.02 4.18
C GLU A 11 2.68 -11.29 2.69
N VAL A 12 3.26 -10.40 1.88
CA VAL A 12 3.21 -10.46 0.42
C VAL A 12 4.55 -10.07 -0.17
N GLU A 13 4.83 -10.59 -1.36
CA GLU A 13 5.95 -10.17 -2.19
C GLU A 13 5.40 -9.45 -3.42
N VAL A 14 5.97 -8.28 -3.71
CA VAL A 14 5.60 -7.51 -4.89
C VAL A 14 6.86 -7.16 -5.68
N PRO A 15 6.93 -7.55 -6.97
CA PRO A 15 8.07 -7.22 -7.81
C PRO A 15 8.16 -5.71 -8.06
N ILE A 16 9.36 -5.23 -8.35
CA ILE A 16 9.53 -3.90 -8.91
C ILE A 16 9.07 -3.88 -10.37
N ASN A 17 8.92 -2.68 -10.93
CA ASN A 17 8.70 -2.51 -12.35
C ASN A 17 9.62 -1.46 -12.97
N ILE A 18 9.82 -1.58 -14.28
CA ILE A 18 10.53 -0.62 -15.13
C ILE A 18 9.56 -0.06 -16.16
N ALA A 19 9.48 1.27 -16.24
CA ALA A 19 8.62 1.96 -17.18
C ALA A 19 9.15 1.86 -18.62
N LEU A 20 8.31 1.35 -19.52
CA LEU A 20 8.48 1.39 -20.98
C LEU A 20 7.94 2.70 -21.55
N VAL A 21 6.78 3.14 -21.07
CA VAL A 21 6.22 4.47 -21.31
C VAL A 21 6.24 5.22 -19.99
N LYS A 22 6.90 6.38 -19.96
CA LYS A 22 7.21 7.10 -18.71
C LYS A 22 5.98 7.78 -18.12
N TYR A 23 5.82 7.64 -16.81
CA TYR A 23 5.03 8.55 -15.99
C TYR A 23 5.81 9.86 -15.83
N TRP A 24 5.30 10.99 -16.33
CA TRP A 24 6.00 12.27 -16.18
C TRP A 24 5.04 13.45 -16.01
N GLY A 25 4.90 13.93 -14.77
CA GLY A 25 4.01 15.04 -14.42
C GLY A 25 2.74 14.59 -13.72
N LYS A 26 2.15 15.49 -12.91
CA LYS A 26 0.92 15.24 -12.17
C LYS A 26 -0.11 16.30 -12.53
N ARG A 27 -1.31 15.85 -12.91
CA ARG A 27 -2.48 16.72 -13.02
C ARG A 27 -3.01 17.11 -11.64
N ASP A 28 -2.95 16.16 -10.69
CA ASP A 28 -3.34 16.36 -9.29
C ASP A 28 -2.28 15.76 -8.37
N GLU A 29 -1.63 16.60 -7.57
CA GLU A 29 -0.59 16.17 -6.64
C GLU A 29 -1.13 15.44 -5.41
N ASN A 30 -2.35 15.79 -4.97
CA ASN A 30 -2.98 15.20 -3.78
C ASN A 30 -3.50 13.79 -4.07
N LEU A 31 -4.08 13.59 -5.25
CA LEU A 31 -4.60 12.29 -5.71
C LEU A 31 -3.58 11.47 -6.51
N ILE A 32 -2.42 12.06 -6.81
CA ILE A 32 -1.34 11.48 -7.63
C ILE A 32 -1.91 11.02 -8.98
N ILE A 33 -2.61 11.93 -9.66
CA ILE A 33 -3.20 11.66 -10.98
C ILE A 33 -2.18 12.10 -12.05
N PRO A 34 -1.74 11.20 -12.95
CA PRO A 34 -0.83 11.56 -14.04
C PRO A 34 -1.45 12.50 -15.06
N ILE A 35 -0.60 13.17 -15.83
CA ILE A 35 -1.02 13.88 -17.05
C ILE A 35 -1.16 12.94 -18.26
N ASN A 36 -0.42 11.83 -18.27
CA ASN A 36 -0.34 10.87 -19.36
C ASN A 36 -0.32 9.44 -18.85
N ASN A 37 -0.81 8.53 -19.67
CA ASN A 37 -0.75 7.11 -19.38
C ASN A 37 0.70 6.60 -19.42
N SER A 38 0.97 5.56 -18.63
CA SER A 38 2.29 4.91 -18.58
C SER A 38 2.16 3.38 -18.60
N LEU A 39 3.24 2.73 -19.01
CA LEU A 39 3.31 1.29 -19.19
C LEU A 39 4.61 0.79 -18.58
N SER A 40 4.56 -0.24 -17.76
CA SER A 40 5.76 -0.82 -17.15
C SER A 40 5.76 -2.35 -17.20
N LEU A 41 6.96 -2.91 -17.06
CA LEU A 41 7.22 -4.34 -17.02
C LEU A 41 7.71 -4.73 -15.63
N ASN A 42 7.12 -5.76 -15.03
CA ASN A 42 7.54 -6.29 -13.74
C ASN A 42 8.84 -7.09 -13.87
N ILE A 43 9.72 -7.02 -12.87
CA ILE A 43 10.94 -7.82 -12.79
C ILE A 43 10.80 -8.79 -11.61
N ASP A 44 10.62 -10.06 -11.93
CA ASP A 44 10.25 -11.09 -10.94
C ASP A 44 11.34 -11.32 -9.88
N GLU A 45 12.62 -11.23 -10.25
CA GLU A 45 13.75 -11.52 -9.36
C GLU A 45 14.01 -10.41 -8.32
N VAL A 46 13.37 -9.26 -8.45
CA VAL A 46 13.64 -8.06 -7.64
C VAL A 46 12.33 -7.57 -7.02
N PHE A 47 12.17 -7.71 -5.72
CA PHE A 47 10.89 -7.51 -5.04
C PHE A 47 11.01 -6.87 -3.65
N ALA A 48 9.89 -6.32 -3.19
CA ALA A 48 9.68 -5.91 -1.81
C ALA A 48 8.82 -6.98 -1.10
N ARG A 49 9.35 -7.58 -0.05
CA ARG A 49 8.61 -8.45 0.86
C ARG A 49 8.07 -7.59 1.99
N THR A 50 6.75 -7.56 2.15
CA THR A 50 6.11 -6.68 3.14
C THR A 50 5.09 -7.44 3.95
N ARG A 51 5.28 -7.40 5.27
CA ARG A 51 4.30 -7.84 6.26
C ARG A 51 3.54 -6.62 6.77
N VAL A 52 2.23 -6.66 6.63
CA VAL A 52 1.32 -5.68 7.21
C VAL A 52 0.56 -6.38 8.33
N ARG A 53 0.44 -5.70 9.48
CA ARG A 53 -0.42 -6.08 10.59
C ARG A 53 -1.43 -4.97 10.83
N CYS A 54 -2.67 -5.35 11.13
CA CYS A 54 -3.77 -4.43 11.34
C CYS A 54 -4.53 -4.82 12.62
N SER A 55 -4.65 -3.87 13.56
CA SER A 55 -5.28 -4.10 14.86
C SER A 55 -5.81 -2.80 15.48
N CYS A 56 -6.84 -2.92 16.31
CA CYS A 56 -7.29 -1.83 17.21
C CYS A 56 -6.36 -1.65 18.43
N ARG A 57 -5.49 -2.63 18.71
CA ARG A 57 -4.53 -2.61 19.84
C ARG A 57 -3.22 -1.90 19.49
N ILE A 58 -2.99 -1.62 18.20
CA ILE A 58 -1.83 -0.86 17.74
C ILE A 58 -2.08 0.62 18.08
N ALA A 59 -1.17 1.22 18.85
CA ALA A 59 -1.31 2.59 19.34
C ALA A 59 -1.18 3.65 18.22
N ALA A 60 -0.29 3.42 17.26
CA ALA A 60 0.03 4.33 16.17
C ALA A 60 0.41 3.57 14.89
N ASP A 61 0.15 4.18 13.73
CA ASP A 61 0.66 3.63 12.48
C ASP A 61 2.19 3.63 12.50
N SER A 62 2.83 2.53 12.09
CA SER A 62 4.29 2.39 12.08
C SER A 62 4.76 1.73 10.78
N VAL A 63 5.94 2.16 10.31
CA VAL A 63 6.56 1.62 9.10
C VAL A 63 8.04 1.41 9.35
N MET A 64 8.51 0.20 9.10
CA MET A 64 9.92 -0.18 9.13
C MET A 64 10.31 -0.70 7.74
N ILE A 65 11.39 -0.18 7.18
CA ILE A 65 11.91 -0.59 5.86
C ILE A 65 13.39 -0.93 6.03
N ASN A 66 13.79 -2.15 5.67
CA ASN A 66 15.17 -2.66 5.80
C ASN A 66 15.74 -2.34 7.20
N ASP A 67 15.01 -2.77 8.23
CA ASP A 67 15.34 -2.58 9.66
C ASP A 67 15.44 -1.11 10.13
N SER A 68 15.07 -0.15 9.28
CA SER A 68 15.04 1.27 9.60
C SER A 68 13.62 1.73 9.89
N VAL A 69 13.37 2.21 11.11
CA VAL A 69 12.09 2.78 11.52
C VAL A 69 11.88 4.14 10.86
N MET A 70 10.76 4.31 10.16
CA MET A 70 10.41 5.54 9.47
C MET A 70 9.68 6.49 10.42
N ASN A 71 10.20 7.70 10.57
CA ASN A 71 9.46 8.77 11.23
C ASN A 71 8.36 9.30 10.29
N LEU A 72 7.09 9.06 10.64
CA LEU A 72 5.94 9.42 9.80
C LEU A 72 5.58 10.92 9.86
N GLU A 73 6.12 11.66 10.82
CA GLU A 73 5.90 13.11 10.97
C GLU A 73 6.81 13.92 10.05
N GLU A 74 7.95 13.35 9.65
CA GLU A 74 8.89 13.98 8.73
C GLU A 74 8.24 14.28 7.37
N LYS A 75 8.54 15.46 6.82
CA LYS A 75 7.98 15.93 5.54
C LYS A 75 8.13 14.91 4.40
N LYS A 76 9.27 14.20 4.35
CA LYS A 76 9.57 13.17 3.33
C LYS A 76 8.67 11.94 3.41
N ASN A 77 8.08 11.66 4.57
CA ASN A 77 7.29 10.46 4.88
C ASN A 77 5.78 10.74 5.02
N ARG A 78 5.34 12.00 4.88
CA ARG A 78 3.93 12.42 4.98
C ARG A 78 2.95 11.70 4.03
N ARG A 79 3.46 10.99 3.03
CA ARG A 79 2.67 10.09 2.17
C ARG A 79 2.07 8.91 2.93
N PHE A 80 2.74 8.39 3.97
CA PHE A 80 2.24 7.25 4.75
C PHE A 80 0.97 7.57 5.53
N PRO A 81 0.89 8.65 6.34
CA PRO A 81 -0.37 9.03 7.01
C PRO A 81 -1.54 9.19 6.03
N LYS A 82 -1.36 9.93 4.93
CA LYS A 82 -2.40 10.11 3.91
C LYS A 82 -2.83 8.79 3.27
N PHE A 83 -1.88 7.89 3.04
CA PHE A 83 -2.13 6.56 2.51
C PHE A 83 -2.96 5.72 3.48
N PHE A 84 -2.59 5.68 4.77
CA PHE A 84 -3.32 4.92 5.79
C PHE A 84 -4.71 5.50 6.07
N ASP A 85 -4.88 6.82 6.03
CA ASP A 85 -6.20 7.46 6.12
C ASP A 85 -7.10 7.04 4.96
N TYR A 86 -6.56 7.00 3.74
CA TYR A 86 -7.32 6.51 2.60
C TYR A 86 -7.62 5.01 2.71
N ALA A 87 -6.68 4.19 3.16
CA ALA A 87 -6.90 2.77 3.41
C ALA A 87 -8.05 2.56 4.42
N ARG A 88 -8.05 3.29 5.55
CA ARG A 88 -9.14 3.26 6.53
C ARG A 88 -10.49 3.65 5.91
N SER A 89 -10.52 4.65 5.02
CA SER A 89 -11.75 5.04 4.33
C SER A 89 -12.31 3.93 3.42
N LEU A 90 -11.44 3.20 2.71
CA LEU A 90 -11.84 2.06 1.88
C LEU A 90 -12.32 0.90 2.74
N ILE A 91 -11.61 0.61 3.84
CA ILE A 91 -12.01 -0.43 4.80
C ILE A 91 -13.40 -0.11 5.37
N LYS A 92 -13.66 1.15 5.77
CA LYS A 92 -14.98 1.57 6.26
C LYS A 92 -16.05 1.38 5.19
N LYS A 93 -15.78 1.78 3.94
CA LYS A 93 -16.69 1.61 2.80
C LYS A 93 -17.09 0.14 2.60
N HIS A 94 -16.14 -0.80 2.67
CA HIS A 94 -16.40 -2.22 2.46
C HIS A 94 -16.86 -2.97 3.72
N LYS A 95 -16.61 -2.44 4.92
CA LYS A 95 -17.16 -2.96 6.19
C LYS A 95 -18.64 -2.62 6.38
N LEU A 96 -19.09 -1.43 5.96
CA LEU A 96 -20.49 -1.01 6.07
C LEU A 96 -21.47 -1.89 5.27
N GLY A 97 -20.98 -2.66 4.31
CA GLY A 97 -21.77 -3.66 3.56
C GLY A 97 -21.84 -5.05 4.22
N ALA A 98 -21.09 -5.30 5.30
CA ALA A 98 -21.05 -6.57 6.01
C ALA A 98 -21.70 -6.42 7.39
N GLU A 99 -22.93 -6.94 7.52
CA GLU A 99 -23.82 -6.89 8.67
C GLU A 99 -23.15 -7.14 10.05
N SER A 100 -22.55 -6.10 10.63
CA SER A 100 -21.96 -6.16 11.96
C SER A 100 -22.36 -4.89 12.70
N GLY A 101 -23.46 -4.98 13.45
CA GLY A 101 -24.07 -3.89 14.22
C GLY A 101 -23.28 -3.42 15.44
N ASP A 102 -21.94 -3.49 15.40
CA ASP A 102 -21.11 -2.97 16.48
C ASP A 102 -20.72 -1.52 16.17
N LYS A 103 -21.38 -0.59 16.88
CA LYS A 103 -21.21 0.86 16.74
C LYS A 103 -19.90 1.38 17.37
N SER A 104 -19.08 0.48 17.94
CA SER A 104 -17.74 0.83 18.38
C SER A 104 -16.80 0.89 17.17
N GLU A 105 -16.63 2.09 16.62
CA GLU A 105 -15.74 2.34 15.48
C GLU A 105 -14.27 2.30 15.93
N ALA A 106 -13.80 1.11 16.31
CA ALA A 106 -12.40 0.90 16.67
C ALA A 106 -11.54 1.21 15.44
N VAL A 107 -10.78 2.30 15.51
CA VAL A 107 -9.88 2.73 14.44
C VAL A 107 -8.73 1.73 14.34
N CYS A 108 -8.74 0.91 13.30
CA CYS A 108 -7.62 0.01 13.05
C CYS A 108 -6.39 0.82 12.63
N ARG A 109 -5.24 0.51 13.23
CA ARG A 109 -3.92 1.06 12.89
C ARG A 109 -3.06 -0.01 12.23
N PHE A 110 -2.05 0.42 11.49
CA PHE A 110 -1.20 -0.46 10.70
C PHE A 110 0.23 -0.49 11.23
N GLU A 111 0.78 -1.68 11.37
CA GLU A 111 2.20 -1.91 11.56
C GLU A 111 2.74 -2.56 10.28
N VAL A 112 3.73 -1.93 9.66
CA VAL A 112 4.31 -2.36 8.39
C VAL A 112 5.79 -2.67 8.58
N CYS A 113 6.20 -3.88 8.21
CA CYS A 113 7.60 -4.28 8.12
C CYS A 113 7.88 -4.69 6.68
N SER A 114 8.82 -4.01 6.02
CA SER A 114 9.15 -4.25 4.61
C SER A 114 10.65 -4.46 4.45
N THR A 115 11.03 -5.44 3.63
CA THR A 115 12.41 -5.67 3.22
C THR A 115 12.51 -5.77 1.70
N THR A 116 13.63 -5.33 1.14
CA THR A 116 13.91 -5.44 -0.29
C THR A 116 15.09 -6.37 -0.52
N ASN A 117 15.00 -7.26 -1.51
CA ASN A 117 16.09 -8.20 -1.84
C ASN A 117 17.17 -7.58 -2.77
N PHE A 118 17.23 -6.26 -2.87
CA PHE A 118 18.15 -5.50 -3.72
C PHE A 118 18.72 -4.30 -2.98
N PRO A 119 19.93 -3.81 -3.34
CA PRO A 119 20.60 -2.77 -2.59
C PRO A 119 19.84 -1.45 -2.59
N VAL A 120 19.66 -0.88 -1.38
CA VAL A 120 19.13 0.48 -1.19
C VAL A 120 20.09 1.47 -1.84
N GLY A 121 19.63 2.21 -2.85
CA GLY A 121 20.45 3.17 -3.59
C GLY A 121 20.82 2.76 -5.02
N ALA A 122 20.42 1.57 -5.48
CA ALA A 122 20.62 1.12 -6.87
C ALA A 122 19.82 1.90 -7.93
N GLY A 123 19.14 3.01 -7.57
CA GLY A 123 18.27 3.75 -8.49
C GLY A 123 16.98 3.03 -8.90
N LEU A 124 16.66 1.90 -8.27
CA LEU A 124 15.48 1.10 -8.55
C LEU A 124 14.25 1.66 -7.82
N ALA A 125 13.06 1.51 -8.42
CA ALA A 125 11.77 2.04 -7.95
C ALA A 125 11.23 1.35 -6.68
N SER A 126 12.05 1.23 -5.62
CA SER A 126 11.74 0.51 -4.38
C SER A 126 10.46 0.98 -3.69
N SER A 127 10.20 2.28 -3.71
CA SER A 127 9.01 2.84 -3.08
C SER A 127 7.71 2.44 -3.79
N ALA A 128 7.72 2.20 -5.11
CA ALA A 128 6.54 1.74 -5.84
C ALA A 128 6.13 0.33 -5.39
N ALA A 129 7.09 -0.60 -5.36
CA ALA A 129 6.85 -1.97 -4.89
C ALA A 129 6.41 -1.99 -3.40
N GLY A 130 7.02 -1.15 -2.55
CA GLY A 130 6.63 -1.04 -1.14
C GLY A 130 5.17 -0.61 -0.94
N PHE A 131 4.72 0.48 -1.57
CA PHE A 131 3.33 0.93 -1.45
C PHE A 131 2.34 -0.05 -2.09
N ALA A 132 2.70 -0.65 -3.22
CA ALA A 132 1.92 -1.71 -3.85
C ALA A 132 1.75 -2.92 -2.91
N ALA A 133 2.82 -3.36 -2.23
CA ALA A 133 2.78 -4.46 -1.28
C ALA A 133 1.88 -4.15 -0.08
N ILE A 134 1.98 -2.95 0.49
CA ILE A 134 1.09 -2.53 1.58
C ILE A 134 -0.37 -2.51 1.12
N ALA A 135 -0.65 -1.90 -0.04
CA ALA A 135 -2.01 -1.82 -0.58
C ALA A 135 -2.59 -3.21 -0.86
N PHE A 136 -1.79 -4.11 -1.44
CA PHE A 136 -2.19 -5.47 -1.75
C PHE A 136 -2.45 -6.31 -0.49
N ALA A 137 -1.61 -6.18 0.53
CA ALA A 137 -1.83 -6.83 1.83
C ALA A 137 -3.13 -6.34 2.49
N ILE A 138 -3.37 -5.03 2.52
CA ILE A 138 -4.62 -4.44 3.05
C ILE A 138 -5.84 -4.92 2.23
N GLY A 139 -5.73 -4.89 0.90
CA GLY A 139 -6.77 -5.36 0.01
C GLY A 139 -7.13 -6.82 0.23
N THR A 140 -6.13 -7.66 0.43
CA THR A 140 -6.28 -9.09 0.76
C THR A 140 -6.95 -9.27 2.12
N MET A 141 -6.49 -8.55 3.15
CA MET A 141 -7.08 -8.61 4.49
C MET A 141 -8.57 -8.26 4.48
N PHE A 142 -8.95 -7.19 3.77
CA PHE A 142 -10.30 -6.64 3.83
C PHE A 142 -11.16 -6.96 2.61
N ARG A 143 -10.68 -7.83 1.71
CA ARG A 143 -11.36 -8.23 0.46
C ARG A 143 -11.77 -7.03 -0.41
N ILE A 144 -10.90 -6.03 -0.49
CA ILE A 144 -11.13 -4.83 -1.29
C ILE A 144 -10.92 -5.18 -2.78
N PRO A 145 -11.80 -4.75 -3.71
CA PRO A 145 -11.63 -5.00 -5.14
C PRO A 145 -10.30 -4.47 -5.69
N ALA A 146 -9.71 -5.20 -6.64
CA ALA A 146 -8.39 -4.90 -7.21
C ALA A 146 -8.26 -3.46 -7.77
N GLU A 147 -9.33 -2.91 -8.34
CA GLU A 147 -9.36 -1.54 -8.84
C GLU A 147 -9.14 -0.49 -7.74
N GLU A 148 -9.73 -0.71 -6.56
CA GLU A 148 -9.55 0.18 -5.41
C GLU A 148 -8.21 -0.04 -4.71
N VAL A 149 -7.71 -1.28 -4.70
CA VAL A 149 -6.35 -1.59 -4.25
C VAL A 149 -5.32 -0.86 -5.11
N SER A 150 -5.52 -0.86 -6.43
CA SER A 150 -4.70 -0.11 -7.37
C SER A 150 -4.75 1.40 -7.10
N ARG A 151 -5.95 1.98 -6.87
CA ARG A 151 -6.09 3.38 -6.46
C ARG A 151 -5.39 3.68 -5.14
N LEU A 152 -5.45 2.77 -4.17
CA LEU A 152 -4.75 2.91 -2.88
C LEU A 152 -3.23 2.94 -3.09
N ALA A 153 -2.67 1.98 -3.84
CA ALA A 153 -1.25 1.96 -4.20
C ALA A 153 -0.82 3.30 -4.84
N ARG A 154 -1.63 3.83 -5.77
CA ARG A 154 -1.39 5.11 -6.43
C ARG A 154 -1.28 6.29 -5.47
N ARG A 155 -2.09 6.31 -4.39
CA ARG A 155 -2.03 7.40 -3.38
C ARG A 155 -0.76 7.36 -2.54
N GLY A 156 -0.11 6.21 -2.44
CA GLY A 156 1.16 6.05 -1.76
C GLY A 156 2.35 6.43 -2.65
N ASN A 157 2.29 6.02 -3.91
CA ASN A 157 3.28 6.37 -4.93
C ASN A 157 2.70 6.29 -6.35
N THR A 158 3.36 6.87 -7.35
CA THR A 158 2.84 7.04 -8.72
C THR A 158 2.54 5.75 -9.50
N VAL A 159 2.76 4.56 -8.93
CA VAL A 159 2.63 3.26 -9.61
C VAL A 159 1.43 2.50 -9.05
N THR A 160 0.59 2.01 -9.96
CA THR A 160 -0.52 1.07 -9.66
C THR A 160 -0.08 -0.37 -9.84
N TRP A 161 -0.53 -1.26 -8.96
CA TRP A 161 -0.29 -2.70 -9.08
C TRP A 161 -1.46 -3.41 -9.76
N GLN A 162 -1.14 -4.33 -10.67
CA GLN A 162 -2.09 -5.29 -11.23
C GLN A 162 -1.49 -6.70 -11.15
N PRO A 163 -2.32 -7.75 -10.97
CA PRO A 163 -1.87 -9.14 -10.92
C PRO A 163 -1.34 -9.69 -12.26
N GLN A 164 -1.32 -8.89 -13.31
CA GLN A 164 -0.83 -9.26 -14.65
C GLN A 164 0.66 -8.88 -14.79
N ARG A 165 1.41 -9.58 -15.66
CA ARG A 165 2.84 -9.33 -15.93
C ARG A 165 3.16 -7.92 -16.44
N PHE A 166 2.14 -7.20 -16.91
CA PHE A 166 2.20 -5.80 -17.30
C PHE A 166 1.44 -4.96 -16.26
N CYS A 167 2.12 -3.98 -15.66
CA CYS A 167 1.45 -2.94 -14.89
C CYS A 167 1.18 -1.76 -15.82
N ILE A 168 -0.08 -1.58 -16.22
CA ILE A 168 -0.52 -0.31 -16.78
C ILE A 168 -0.65 0.65 -15.60
N VAL A 169 0.11 1.72 -15.64
CA VAL A 169 0.04 2.81 -14.68
C VAL A 169 -0.72 3.93 -15.36
N CYS A 170 -1.96 4.16 -14.88
CA CYS A 170 -3.02 4.97 -15.51
C CYS A 170 -2.54 6.01 -16.50
#